data_AF-A0A8D8ZLB9-F1
#
_entry.id   AF-A0A8D8ZLB9-F1
#
_cell.length_a   1.000
_cell.length_b   1.000
_cell.length_c   1.000
_cell.angle_alpha   90.00
_cell.angle_beta   90.00
_cell.angle_gamma   90.00
#
_symmetry.space_group_name_H-M   'P 1'
#
loop_
_entity.id
_entity.type
_entity.pdbx_description
1 polymer ?
#
loop_
_entity_poly.entity_id
_entity_poly.type
_entity_poly.pdbx_seq_one_letter_code
_entity_poly.pdbx_strand_id
1 'polypeptide(L)'
;MGENESLPPPSELLNIYGRLLINSFNIMDISMNTIGSGLYLGTSRFDHSCSPNAVAVFSSTTISIRLTKPMEQFDWSKVFVSYIDVLQPTSKRIGELNKGYYFECCCEVCQDVRQLEDMLSMSCPNTNCLEPIYIPEDIQDKVPECPKCTKCGEQVTQSRLDSYLNALDFIEAQLDRMKQTSYLDVCQTSLRKTEGLFHPYNVYQLQILDSAFSAAIDLNHWTEAKEYGKKLILGQKKYYGDIHPLLGQTLLKTVKILLLEENEEEYEREMVQSYIEHAERIVKICYGEEHNIYKDHVIPLLDNALSF
;
A
#
# COMPACT_ATOMS: atom_id res chain seq x y z
N MET A 1 -42.40 27.71 -18.38
CA MET A 1 -41.75 27.72 -19.71
C MET A 1 -40.26 27.65 -19.41
N GLY A 2 -39.64 26.48 -19.25
CA GLY A 2 -39.64 25.35 -20.15
C GLY A 2 -38.35 25.40 -20.98
N GLU A 3 -37.20 25.51 -20.30
CA GLU A 3 -35.90 25.37 -20.96
C GLU A 3 -35.79 23.90 -21.39
N ASN A 4 -35.89 23.67 -22.69
CA ASN A 4 -35.45 22.42 -23.30
C ASN A 4 -33.93 22.33 -23.06
N GLU A 5 -33.51 21.79 -21.92
CA GLU A 5 -32.16 21.28 -21.76
C GLU A 5 -31.97 20.22 -22.83
N SER A 6 -31.27 20.59 -23.90
CA SER A 6 -30.88 19.69 -24.98
C SER A 6 -29.89 18.69 -24.42
N LEU A 7 -30.40 17.63 -23.79
CA LEU A 7 -29.59 16.51 -23.34
C LEU A 7 -28.91 15.86 -24.54
N PRO A 8 -27.65 15.41 -24.40
CA PRO A 8 -26.99 14.65 -25.45
C PRO A 8 -27.81 13.39 -25.79
N PRO A 9 -27.77 12.92 -27.05
CA PRO A 9 -28.42 11.66 -27.40
C PRO A 9 -27.87 10.50 -26.56
N PRO A 10 -28.63 9.41 -26.34
CA PRO A 10 -28.22 8.31 -25.47
C PRO A 10 -26.83 7.72 -25.78
N SER A 11 -26.43 7.68 -27.06
CA SER A 11 -25.10 7.21 -27.48
C SER A 11 -23.97 8.13 -27.02
N GLU A 12 -24.20 9.44 -27.01
CA GLU A 12 -23.23 10.43 -26.53
C GLU A 12 -23.15 10.41 -25.01
N LEU A 13 -24.29 10.30 -24.32
CA LEU A 13 -24.33 10.11 -22.87
C LEU A 13 -23.55 8.86 -22.44
N LEU A 14 -23.70 7.75 -23.16
CA LEU A 14 -22.95 6.52 -22.88
C LEU A 14 -21.43 6.71 -23.08
N ASN A 15 -21.02 7.48 -24.10
CA ASN A 15 -19.61 7.81 -24.32
C ASN A 15 -19.04 8.67 -23.19
N ILE A 16 -19.77 9.72 -22.80
CA ILE A 16 -19.41 10.59 -21.68
C ILE A 16 -19.30 9.77 -20.39
N TYR A 17 -20.30 8.92 -20.10
CA TYR A 17 -20.30 8.07 -18.93
C TYR A 17 -19.09 7.10 -18.91
N GLY A 18 -18.79 6.46 -20.03
CA GLY A 18 -17.60 5.60 -20.15
C GLY A 18 -16.31 6.36 -19.89
N ARG A 19 -16.16 7.59 -20.41
CA ARG A 19 -15.01 8.45 -20.14
C ARG A 19 -14.92 8.85 -18.67
N LEU A 20 -16.04 9.13 -18.01
CA LEU A 20 -16.07 9.42 -16.58
C LEU A 20 -15.57 8.22 -15.77
N LEU A 21 -16.03 7.01 -16.07
CA LEU A 21 -15.61 5.80 -15.35
C LEU A 21 -14.09 5.56 -15.39
N ILE A 22 -13.42 5.82 -16.52
CA ILE A 22 -11.99 5.51 -16.68
C ILE A 22 -11.05 6.69 -16.37
N ASN A 23 -11.55 7.94 -16.34
CA ASN A 23 -10.72 9.14 -16.18
C ASN A 23 -10.92 9.88 -14.86
N SER A 24 -11.85 9.42 -14.01
CA SER A 24 -12.12 10.07 -12.72
C SER A 24 -11.08 9.66 -11.68
N PHE A 25 -10.70 10.62 -10.84
CA PHE A 25 -9.78 10.41 -9.73
C PHE A 25 -10.55 10.41 -8.41
N ASN A 26 -10.11 9.58 -7.47
CA ASN A 26 -10.52 9.69 -6.07
C ASN A 26 -9.77 10.86 -5.44
N ILE A 27 -10.50 11.89 -5.02
CA ILE A 27 -9.94 13.03 -4.30
C ILE A 27 -9.70 12.57 -2.86
N MET A 28 -8.46 12.74 -2.39
CA MET A 28 -8.05 12.26 -1.07
C MET A 28 -7.79 13.41 -0.10
N ASP A 29 -8.08 13.18 1.18
CA ASP A 29 -7.63 14.07 2.25
C ASP A 29 -6.14 13.84 2.60
N ILE A 30 -5.62 14.59 3.58
CA ILE A 30 -4.25 14.45 4.09
C ILE A 30 -3.98 13.09 4.75
N SER A 31 -5.05 12.35 5.07
CA SER A 31 -5.00 11.01 5.63
C SER A 31 -5.20 9.93 4.55
N MET A 32 -5.12 10.31 3.26
CA MET A 32 -5.28 9.42 2.11
C MET A 32 -6.66 8.74 2.05
N ASN A 33 -7.66 9.27 2.76
CA ASN A 33 -9.03 8.80 2.66
C ASN A 33 -9.71 9.45 1.46
N THR A 34 -10.49 8.66 0.72
CA THR A 34 -11.29 9.21 -0.38
C THR A 34 -12.44 10.06 0.17
N ILE A 35 -12.46 11.34 -0.18
CA ILE A 35 -13.50 12.31 0.22
C ILE A 35 -14.42 12.70 -0.93
N GLY A 36 -14.10 12.29 -2.16
CA GLY A 36 -14.92 12.57 -3.33
C GLY A 36 -14.30 12.04 -4.62
N SER A 37 -14.94 12.35 -5.75
CA SER A 37 -14.44 12.02 -7.08
C SER A 37 -14.39 13.26 -7.96
N GLY A 38 -13.39 13.36 -8.83
CA GLY A 38 -13.22 14.51 -9.73
C GLY A 38 -12.63 14.11 -11.07
N LEU A 39 -13.03 14.82 -12.13
CA LEU A 39 -12.47 14.67 -13.47
C LEU A 39 -11.40 15.74 -13.71
N TYR A 40 -10.19 15.31 -14.03
CA TYR A 40 -9.04 16.18 -14.20
C TYR A 40 -8.39 15.97 -15.57
N LEU A 41 -8.91 16.64 -16.59
CA LEU A 41 -8.52 16.41 -18.00
C LEU A 41 -7.01 16.49 -18.26
N GLY A 42 -6.31 17.38 -17.54
CA GLY A 42 -4.86 17.52 -17.66
C GLY A 42 -4.09 16.30 -17.14
N THR A 43 -4.59 15.62 -16.10
CA THR A 43 -3.92 14.48 -15.47
C THR A 43 -4.43 13.14 -15.97
N SER A 44 -5.64 13.07 -16.55
CA SER A 44 -6.19 11.88 -17.20
C SER A 44 -5.38 11.41 -18.42
N ARG A 45 -4.33 12.14 -18.83
CA ARG A 45 -3.41 11.77 -19.91
C ARG A 45 -2.29 10.82 -19.50
N PHE A 46 -2.04 10.68 -18.18
CA PHE A 46 -0.89 9.93 -17.68
C PHE A 46 -1.22 8.46 -17.60
N ASP A 47 -0.40 7.64 -18.25
CA ASP A 47 -0.58 6.19 -18.26
C ASP A 47 -0.21 5.56 -16.91
N HIS A 48 -0.67 4.32 -16.75
CA HIS A 48 -0.40 3.53 -15.56
C HIS A 48 1.00 2.91 -15.56
N SER A 49 1.62 2.83 -14.39
CA SER A 49 2.66 1.84 -14.08
C SER A 49 2.55 1.39 -12.63
N CYS A 50 2.77 0.11 -12.35
CA CYS A 50 2.91 -0.39 -10.97
C CYS A 50 4.25 0.01 -10.31
N SER A 51 5.19 0.59 -11.07
CA SER A 51 6.38 1.30 -10.57
C SER A 51 6.36 2.71 -11.16
N PRO A 52 5.44 3.58 -10.67
CA PRO A 52 5.28 4.91 -11.23
C PRO A 52 6.52 5.78 -10.96
N ASN A 53 6.66 6.85 -11.74
CA ASN A 53 7.66 7.90 -11.51
C ASN A 53 7.02 9.23 -11.12
N ALA A 54 5.69 9.26 -10.96
CA ALA A 54 4.96 10.39 -10.44
C ALA A 54 3.81 9.95 -9.54
N VAL A 55 3.41 10.84 -8.64
CA VAL A 55 2.25 10.67 -7.75
C VAL A 55 1.26 11.80 -7.96
N ALA A 56 -0.02 11.47 -7.84
CA ALA A 56 -1.10 12.44 -7.76
C ALA A 56 -1.38 12.77 -6.29
N VAL A 57 -1.31 14.05 -5.94
CA VAL A 57 -1.66 14.55 -4.60
C VAL A 57 -2.67 15.67 -4.71
N PHE A 58 -3.44 15.87 -3.66
CA PHE A 58 -4.55 16.81 -3.63
C PHE A 58 -4.34 17.89 -2.58
N SER A 59 -4.59 19.13 -2.97
CA SER A 59 -4.81 20.26 -2.06
C SER A 59 -6.24 20.73 -2.26
N SER A 60 -7.14 20.27 -1.38
CA SER A 60 -8.59 20.39 -1.59
C SER A 60 -8.97 19.75 -2.94
N THR A 61 -9.57 20.51 -3.86
CA THR A 61 -9.96 20.04 -5.18
C THR A 61 -8.87 20.22 -6.25
N THR A 62 -7.71 20.78 -5.89
CA THR A 62 -6.59 20.95 -6.83
C THR A 62 -5.71 19.71 -6.82
N ILE A 63 -5.58 19.06 -7.99
CA ILE A 63 -4.62 17.96 -8.19
C ILE A 63 -3.24 18.51 -8.58
N SER A 64 -2.18 17.93 -8.03
CA SER A 64 -0.80 18.14 -8.44
C SER A 64 -0.16 16.81 -8.79
N ILE A 65 0.52 16.75 -9.94
CA ILE A 65 1.33 15.61 -10.35
C ILE A 65 2.79 15.93 -10.04
N ARG A 66 3.42 15.12 -9.20
CA ARG A 66 4.80 15.36 -8.74
C ARG A 66 5.67 14.16 -9.05
N LEU A 67 6.81 14.41 -9.69
CA LEU A 67 7.80 13.38 -9.97
C LEU A 67 8.39 12.85 -8.66
N THR A 68 8.45 11.53 -8.53
CA THR A 68 9.08 10.83 -7.40
C THR A 68 10.46 10.30 -7.74
N LYS A 69 10.82 10.29 -9.03
CA LYS A 69 12.12 9.89 -9.55
C LYS A 69 12.66 11.01 -10.45
N PRO A 70 13.99 11.26 -10.46
CA PRO A 70 14.58 12.24 -11.37
C PRO A 70 14.35 11.83 -12.82
N MET A 71 14.22 12.82 -13.70
CA MET A 71 14.04 12.65 -15.13
C MET A 71 15.05 13.56 -15.86
N GLU A 72 15.95 12.97 -16.64
CA GLU A 72 17.02 13.73 -17.33
C GLU A 72 16.46 14.78 -18.29
N GLN A 73 15.47 14.39 -19.09
CA GLN A 73 14.74 15.27 -19.98
C GLN A 73 13.24 15.06 -19.79
N PHE A 74 12.54 16.15 -19.47
CA PHE A 74 11.10 16.10 -19.23
C PHE A 74 10.33 15.74 -20.49
N ASP A 75 9.49 14.71 -20.38
CA ASP A 75 8.62 14.23 -21.45
C ASP A 75 7.31 13.73 -20.85
N TRP A 76 6.18 14.36 -21.22
CA TRP A 76 4.86 14.01 -20.74
C TRP A 76 4.47 12.56 -21.02
N SER A 77 4.94 11.95 -22.12
CA SER A 77 4.62 10.55 -22.43
C SER A 77 5.45 9.55 -21.62
N LYS A 78 6.39 10.03 -20.81
CA LYS A 78 7.20 9.20 -19.90
C LYS A 78 6.83 9.42 -18.43
N VAL A 79 5.74 10.12 -18.16
CA VAL A 79 5.19 10.31 -16.81
C VAL A 79 4.11 9.26 -16.57
N PHE A 80 4.32 8.43 -15.55
CA PHE A 80 3.42 7.35 -15.17
C PHE A 80 2.96 7.54 -13.72
N VAL A 81 1.68 7.32 -13.49
CA VAL A 81 1.06 7.29 -12.15
C VAL A 81 0.50 5.89 -11.87
N SER A 82 0.24 5.55 -10.60
CA SER A 82 -0.52 4.34 -10.30
C SER A 82 -2.01 4.65 -10.28
N TYR A 83 -2.82 3.75 -10.83
CA TYR A 83 -4.29 3.86 -10.85
C TYR A 83 -4.93 3.04 -9.74
N ILE A 84 -4.15 2.14 -9.15
CA ILE A 84 -4.55 1.11 -8.21
C ILE A 84 -3.53 1.05 -7.08
N ASP A 85 -3.87 0.37 -5.99
CA ASP A 85 -2.87 -0.01 -5.00
C ASP A 85 -1.95 -1.10 -5.59
N VAL A 86 -0.64 -0.96 -5.38
CA VAL A 86 0.37 -1.93 -5.85
C VAL A 86 0.71 -2.98 -4.80
N LEU A 87 0.24 -2.84 -3.55
CA LEU A 87 0.40 -3.80 -2.47
C LEU A 87 -0.58 -4.98 -2.62
N GLN A 88 -0.53 -5.66 -3.77
CA GLN A 88 -1.29 -6.86 -4.09
C GLN A 88 -0.57 -7.68 -5.18
N PRO A 89 -0.82 -9.00 -5.33
CA PRO A 89 -0.16 -9.83 -6.33
C PRO A 89 -0.39 -9.36 -7.77
N THR A 90 0.51 -9.73 -8.69
CA THR A 90 0.46 -9.34 -10.10
C THR A 90 -0.87 -9.73 -10.76
N SER A 91 -1.39 -10.93 -10.47
CA SER A 91 -2.68 -11.43 -10.94
C SER A 91 -3.84 -10.49 -10.55
N LYS A 92 -3.89 -10.05 -9.29
CA LYS A 92 -4.90 -9.10 -8.79
C LYS A 92 -4.76 -7.71 -9.40
N ARG A 93 -3.54 -7.18 -9.55
CA ARG A 93 -3.30 -5.89 -10.22
C ARG A 93 -3.78 -5.92 -11.67
N ILE A 94 -3.44 -6.95 -12.43
CA ILE A 94 -3.89 -7.11 -13.82
C ILE A 94 -5.42 -7.25 -13.88
N GLY A 95 -6.01 -8.04 -12.98
CA GLY A 95 -7.47 -8.20 -12.90
C GLY A 95 -8.20 -6.89 -12.62
N GLU A 96 -7.70 -6.07 -11.69
CA GLU A 96 -8.27 -4.75 -11.38
C GLU A 96 -8.14 -3.78 -12.55
N LEU A 97 -6.97 -3.73 -13.20
CA LEU A 97 -6.74 -2.89 -14.37
C LEU A 97 -7.58 -3.32 -15.58
N ASN A 98 -7.71 -4.62 -15.82
CA ASN A 98 -8.54 -5.15 -16.91
C ASN A 98 -10.01 -4.80 -16.66
N LYS A 99 -10.50 -4.98 -15.42
CA LYS A 99 -11.89 -4.71 -15.05
C LYS A 99 -12.24 -3.21 -15.06
N GLY A 100 -11.34 -2.36 -14.58
CA GLY A 100 -11.58 -0.91 -14.43
C GLY A 100 -11.18 -0.09 -15.65
N TYR A 101 -10.12 -0.50 -16.34
CA TYR A 101 -9.43 0.30 -17.36
C TYR A 101 -9.21 -0.45 -18.70
N TYR A 102 -9.63 -1.72 -18.79
CA TYR A 102 -9.66 -2.50 -20.03
C TYR A 102 -8.29 -2.72 -20.69
N PHE A 103 -7.22 -2.80 -19.91
CA PHE A 103 -5.88 -3.14 -20.40
C PHE A 103 -5.14 -4.09 -19.44
N GLU A 104 -4.07 -4.70 -19.95
CA GLU A 104 -3.15 -5.53 -19.17
C GLU A 104 -1.80 -4.81 -19.01
N CYS A 105 -1.31 -4.70 -17.77
CA CYS A 105 -0.07 -3.99 -17.49
C CYS A 105 1.16 -4.90 -17.70
N CYS A 106 2.12 -4.41 -18.49
CA CYS A 106 3.38 -5.10 -18.79
C CYS A 106 4.61 -4.37 -18.22
N CYS A 107 4.46 -3.60 -17.13
CA CYS A 107 5.59 -2.88 -16.53
C CYS A 107 6.58 -3.84 -15.83
N GLU A 108 7.74 -3.31 -15.43
CA GLU A 108 8.82 -4.08 -14.78
C GLU A 108 8.35 -4.90 -13.57
N VAL A 109 7.47 -4.33 -12.73
CA VAL A 109 6.91 -4.97 -11.53
C VAL A 109 5.96 -6.12 -11.89
N CYS A 110 5.17 -5.97 -12.95
CA CYS A 110 4.32 -7.05 -13.43
C CYS A 110 5.11 -8.20 -14.08
N GLN A 111 6.36 -7.94 -14.48
CA GLN A 111 7.27 -8.94 -15.04
C GLN A 111 8.26 -9.50 -14.01
N ASP A 112 8.29 -8.95 -12.80
CA ASP A 112 9.20 -9.39 -11.73
C ASP A 112 8.63 -10.61 -10.99
N VAL A 113 9.14 -11.79 -11.38
CA VAL A 113 8.80 -13.07 -10.75
C VAL A 113 9.25 -13.11 -9.29
N ARG A 114 10.40 -12.52 -8.94
CA ARG A 114 10.91 -12.58 -7.56
C ARG A 114 10.04 -11.76 -6.61
N GLN A 115 9.59 -10.60 -7.06
CA GLN A 115 8.66 -9.79 -6.28
C GLN A 115 7.34 -10.54 -6.04
N LEU A 116 6.81 -11.25 -7.04
CA LEU A 116 5.63 -12.10 -6.88
C LEU A 116 5.88 -13.25 -5.88
N GLU A 117 7.02 -13.93 -5.99
CA GLU A 117 7.42 -15.01 -5.09
C GLU A 117 7.49 -14.52 -3.64
N ASP A 118 8.05 -13.33 -3.41
CA ASP A 118 8.09 -12.67 -2.12
C ASP A 118 6.69 -12.32 -1.58
N MET A 119 5.82 -11.75 -2.43
CA MET A 119 4.44 -11.39 -2.06
C MET A 119 3.62 -12.61 -1.64
N LEU A 120 3.87 -13.76 -2.27
CA LEU A 120 3.14 -15.01 -2.07
C LEU A 120 3.99 -16.05 -1.32
N SER A 121 4.72 -15.60 -0.31
CA SER A 121 5.63 -16.47 0.44
C SER A 121 5.12 -16.84 1.83
N MET A 122 5.47 -18.06 2.25
CA MET A 122 5.38 -18.52 3.64
C MET A 122 6.76 -18.46 4.32
N SER A 123 6.76 -18.47 5.65
CA SER A 123 7.98 -18.52 6.46
C SER A 123 8.59 -19.92 6.47
N CYS A 124 9.92 -19.99 6.36
CA CYS A 124 10.67 -21.24 6.50
C CYS A 124 10.36 -21.92 7.86
N PRO A 125 10.17 -23.25 7.90
CA PRO A 125 9.98 -23.97 9.17
C PRO A 125 11.19 -23.88 10.11
N ASN A 126 12.40 -23.70 9.55
CA ASN A 126 13.59 -23.43 10.32
C ASN A 126 13.62 -21.95 10.74
N THR A 127 13.41 -21.69 12.03
CA THR A 127 13.31 -20.32 12.59
C THR A 127 14.60 -19.50 12.48
N ASN A 128 15.74 -20.15 12.21
CA ASN A 128 17.02 -19.45 11.95
C ASN A 128 17.20 -19.11 10.46
N CYS A 129 16.22 -19.44 9.62
CA CYS A 129 16.23 -19.19 8.18
C CYS A 129 15.13 -18.19 7.82
N LEU A 130 15.54 -17.03 7.29
CA LEU A 130 14.64 -15.97 6.82
C LEU A 130 14.34 -16.09 5.31
N GLU A 131 14.60 -17.24 4.70
CA GLU A 131 14.33 -17.42 3.28
C GLU A 131 12.81 -17.55 3.06
N PRO A 132 12.21 -16.75 2.17
CA PRO A 132 10.81 -16.91 1.80
C PRO A 132 10.64 -18.23 1.02
N ILE A 133 9.55 -18.94 1.30
CA ILE A 133 9.14 -20.11 0.50
C ILE A 133 7.92 -19.71 -0.31
N TYR A 134 8.08 -19.58 -1.62
CA TYR A 134 6.99 -19.24 -2.53
C TYR A 134 5.92 -20.33 -2.58
N ILE A 135 4.65 -19.92 -2.52
CA ILE A 135 3.46 -20.75 -2.61
C ILE A 135 2.62 -20.23 -3.78
N PRO A 136 2.58 -20.94 -4.93
CA PRO A 136 1.74 -20.55 -6.06
C PRO A 136 0.25 -20.39 -5.71
N GLU A 137 -0.47 -19.54 -6.46
CA GLU A 137 -1.91 -19.34 -6.26
C GLU A 137 -2.73 -20.59 -6.68
N ASP A 138 -2.28 -21.29 -7.73
CA ASP A 138 -3.01 -22.43 -8.34
C ASP A 138 -2.78 -23.79 -7.64
N ILE A 139 -2.35 -23.80 -6.38
CA ILE A 139 -2.02 -25.05 -5.66
C ILE A 139 -3.23 -25.96 -5.46
N GLN A 140 -4.44 -25.39 -5.39
CA GLN A 140 -5.67 -26.14 -5.11
C GLN A 140 -5.96 -27.26 -6.13
N ASP A 141 -5.39 -27.19 -7.35
CA ASP A 141 -5.63 -28.20 -8.38
C ASP A 141 -4.42 -29.11 -8.70
N LYS A 142 -3.17 -28.76 -8.29
CA LYS A 142 -1.95 -29.45 -8.78
C LYS A 142 -0.70 -29.38 -7.88
N VAL A 143 -0.73 -29.80 -6.62
CA VAL A 143 0.52 -30.06 -5.87
C VAL A 143 0.64 -31.52 -5.42
N PRO A 144 1.54 -32.31 -6.05
CA PRO A 144 1.87 -33.65 -5.59
C PRO A 144 2.82 -33.68 -4.38
N GLU A 145 3.59 -32.59 -4.11
CA GLU A 145 4.66 -32.58 -3.09
C GLU A 145 4.82 -31.21 -2.40
N CYS A 146 5.04 -31.24 -1.09
CA CYS A 146 5.30 -30.04 -0.29
C CYS A 146 6.62 -29.34 -0.68
N PRO A 147 6.68 -28.00 -0.64
CA PRO A 147 7.88 -27.26 -1.02
C PRO A 147 9.02 -27.44 -0.01
N LYS A 148 10.25 -27.26 -0.50
CA LYS A 148 11.48 -27.29 0.30
C LYS A 148 12.13 -25.90 0.26
N CYS A 149 12.67 -25.46 1.40
CA CYS A 149 13.42 -24.21 1.46
C CYS A 149 14.66 -24.28 0.56
N THR A 150 14.80 -23.32 -0.35
CA THR A 150 15.92 -23.24 -1.31
C THR A 150 17.25 -22.92 -0.65
N LYS A 151 17.25 -22.29 0.53
CA LYS A 151 18.46 -21.89 1.26
C LYS A 151 18.97 -22.93 2.24
N CYS A 152 18.14 -23.35 3.20
CA CYS A 152 18.57 -24.28 4.25
C CYS A 152 18.18 -25.74 3.98
N GLY A 153 17.35 -25.99 2.96
CA GLY A 153 16.89 -27.33 2.63
C GLY A 153 15.84 -27.89 3.58
N GLU A 154 15.25 -27.08 4.46
CA GLU A 154 14.18 -27.54 5.35
C GLU A 154 12.92 -27.92 4.54
N GLN A 155 12.32 -29.06 4.87
CA GLN A 155 11.14 -29.57 4.19
C GLN A 155 9.86 -29.02 4.84
N VAL A 156 8.97 -28.42 4.06
CA VAL A 156 7.63 -28.05 4.57
C VAL A 156 6.81 -29.34 4.71
N THR A 157 6.14 -29.49 5.86
CA THR A 157 5.21 -30.60 6.10
C THR A 157 3.83 -30.28 5.54
N GLN A 158 3.08 -31.31 5.14
CA GLN A 158 1.72 -31.12 4.62
C GLN A 158 0.83 -30.36 5.60
N SER A 159 0.87 -30.71 6.90
CA SER A 159 0.09 -30.02 7.93
C SER A 159 0.41 -28.52 8.04
N ARG A 160 1.68 -28.12 7.83
CA ARG A 160 2.08 -26.71 7.86
C ARG A 160 1.62 -25.98 6.60
N LEU A 161 1.71 -26.63 5.44
CA LEU A 161 1.16 -26.11 4.18
C LEU A 161 -0.36 -25.93 4.29
N ASP A 162 -1.10 -26.93 4.79
CA ASP A 162 -2.55 -26.85 4.99
C ASP A 162 -2.90 -25.71 5.96
N SER A 163 -2.12 -25.53 7.03
CA SER A 163 -2.32 -24.42 7.97
C SER A 163 -2.13 -23.06 7.31
N TYR A 164 -1.11 -22.93 6.44
CA TYR A 164 -0.86 -21.72 5.66
C TYR A 164 -2.02 -21.43 4.70
N LEU A 165 -2.45 -22.41 3.91
CA LEU A 165 -3.54 -22.26 2.93
C LEU A 165 -4.87 -21.90 3.61
N ASN A 166 -5.22 -22.59 4.71
CA ASN A 166 -6.43 -22.26 5.48
C ASN A 166 -6.37 -20.85 6.10
N ALA A 167 -5.19 -20.40 6.53
CA ALA A 167 -5.00 -19.05 7.03
C ALA A 167 -5.10 -18.00 5.90
N LEU A 168 -4.56 -18.31 4.72
CA LEU A 168 -4.64 -17.47 3.52
C LEU A 168 -6.11 -17.26 3.12
N ASP A 169 -6.87 -18.34 2.94
CA ASP A 169 -8.29 -18.30 2.60
C ASP A 169 -9.09 -17.46 3.62
N PHE A 170 -8.80 -17.64 4.92
CA PHE A 170 -9.44 -16.88 5.99
C PHE A 170 -9.16 -15.37 5.87
N ILE A 171 -7.90 -15.00 5.60
CA ILE A 171 -7.44 -13.61 5.52
C ILE A 171 -8.01 -12.92 4.29
N GLU A 172 -7.96 -13.56 3.13
CA GLU A 172 -8.57 -13.01 1.92
C GLU A 172 -10.04 -12.69 2.13
N ALA A 173 -10.78 -13.62 2.76
CA ALA A 173 -12.17 -13.39 3.13
C ALA A 173 -12.37 -12.23 4.12
N GLN A 174 -11.45 -12.01 5.06
CA GLN A 174 -11.54 -10.86 5.98
C GLN A 174 -11.19 -9.55 5.28
N LEU A 175 -10.15 -9.53 4.46
CA LEU A 175 -9.76 -8.34 3.68
C LEU A 175 -10.89 -7.89 2.76
N ASP A 176 -11.61 -8.83 2.14
CA ASP A 176 -12.77 -8.50 1.32
C ASP A 176 -13.93 -7.90 2.13
N ARG A 177 -14.12 -8.33 3.38
CA ARG A 177 -15.14 -7.78 4.30
C ARG A 177 -14.73 -6.42 4.88
N MET A 178 -13.46 -6.20 5.14
CA MET A 178 -12.92 -5.01 5.80
C MET A 178 -12.67 -3.82 4.85
N LYS A 179 -13.10 -3.91 3.59
CA LYS A 179 -12.93 -2.81 2.60
C LYS A 179 -13.49 -1.46 3.04
N GLN A 180 -14.48 -1.42 3.95
CA GLN A 180 -15.10 -0.18 4.43
C GLN A 180 -14.81 0.11 5.90
N THR A 181 -14.64 -0.92 6.72
CA THR A 181 -14.42 -0.77 8.16
C THR A 181 -13.58 -1.92 8.67
N SER A 182 -12.44 -1.57 9.26
CA SER A 182 -11.52 -2.52 9.88
C SER A 182 -11.91 -2.74 11.34
N TYR A 183 -11.92 -3.98 11.80
CA TYR A 183 -12.21 -4.34 13.19
C TYR A 183 -10.95 -4.89 13.83
N LEU A 184 -10.48 -4.25 14.92
CA LEU A 184 -9.21 -4.60 15.55
C LEU A 184 -9.16 -6.07 15.99
N ASP A 185 -10.23 -6.59 16.60
CA ASP A 185 -10.29 -8.00 17.04
C ASP A 185 -10.14 -9.00 15.88
N VAL A 186 -10.70 -8.67 14.72
CA VAL A 186 -10.60 -9.48 13.50
C VAL A 186 -9.17 -9.41 12.96
N CYS A 187 -8.58 -8.22 12.94
CA CYS A 187 -7.19 -8.02 12.51
C CYS A 187 -6.22 -8.78 13.43
N GLN A 188 -6.35 -8.66 14.75
CA GLN A 188 -5.52 -9.38 15.72
C GLN A 188 -5.69 -10.90 15.60
N THR A 189 -6.91 -11.38 15.38
CA THR A 189 -7.16 -12.81 15.14
C THR A 189 -6.51 -13.29 13.85
N SER A 190 -6.54 -12.47 12.81
CA SER A 190 -5.87 -12.75 11.53
C SER A 190 -4.35 -12.79 11.70
N LEU A 191 -3.75 -11.81 12.39
CA LEU A 191 -2.32 -11.76 12.69
C LEU A 191 -1.84 -12.95 13.52
N ARG A 192 -2.64 -13.42 14.50
CA ARG A 192 -2.32 -14.64 15.26
C ARG A 192 -2.34 -15.90 14.39
N LYS A 193 -3.21 -15.95 13.38
CA LYS A 193 -3.28 -17.09 12.45
C LYS A 193 -2.10 -17.13 11.48
N THR A 194 -1.47 -15.99 11.18
CA THR A 194 -0.31 -15.93 10.28
C THR A 194 1.04 -16.04 10.99
N GLU A 195 1.06 -15.86 12.31
CA GLU A 195 2.28 -15.80 13.11
C GLU A 195 3.15 -17.04 12.88
N GLY A 196 4.40 -16.81 12.46
CA GLY A 196 5.37 -17.85 12.13
C GLY A 196 5.01 -18.70 10.91
N LEU A 197 3.86 -18.51 10.26
CA LEU A 197 3.46 -19.19 9.02
C LEU A 197 3.73 -18.33 7.79
N PHE A 198 3.43 -17.03 7.84
CA PHE A 198 3.60 -16.12 6.72
C PHE A 198 4.98 -15.48 6.78
N HIS A 199 5.61 -15.27 5.63
CA HIS A 199 6.82 -14.47 5.60
C HIS A 199 6.47 -13.00 5.91
N PRO A 200 7.35 -12.21 6.58
CA PRO A 200 7.08 -10.80 6.87
C PRO A 200 6.75 -9.93 5.65
N TYR A 201 7.21 -10.34 4.46
CA TYR A 201 6.91 -9.67 3.20
C TYR A 201 5.74 -10.28 2.43
N ASN A 202 5.02 -11.25 2.98
CA ASN A 202 3.80 -11.73 2.35
C ASN A 202 2.78 -10.56 2.25
N VAL A 203 2.20 -10.36 1.07
CA VAL A 203 1.39 -9.17 0.79
C VAL A 203 0.08 -9.16 1.57
N TYR A 204 -0.55 -10.32 1.77
CA TYR A 204 -1.78 -10.44 2.55
C TYR A 204 -1.55 -10.19 4.04
N GLN A 205 -0.39 -10.62 4.55
CA GLN A 205 0.05 -10.29 5.90
C GLN A 205 0.22 -8.78 6.06
N LEU A 206 0.82 -8.09 5.08
CA LEU A 206 0.99 -6.64 5.11
C LEU A 206 -0.34 -5.89 5.02
N GLN A 207 -1.29 -6.35 4.21
CA GLN A 207 -2.63 -5.75 4.11
C GLN A 207 -3.43 -5.88 5.43
N ILE A 208 -3.36 -7.04 6.09
CA ILE A 208 -3.95 -7.21 7.43
C ILE A 208 -3.23 -6.33 8.45
N LEU A 209 -1.90 -6.23 8.38
CA LEU A 209 -1.12 -5.40 9.28
C LEU A 209 -1.47 -3.91 9.15
N ASP A 210 -1.68 -3.43 7.93
CA ASP A 210 -2.14 -2.06 7.65
C ASP A 210 -3.54 -1.79 8.21
N SER A 211 -4.46 -2.76 8.03
CA SER A 211 -5.79 -2.71 8.64
C SER A 211 -5.72 -2.70 10.17
N ALA A 212 -4.86 -3.53 10.76
CA ALA A 212 -4.62 -3.61 12.20
C ALA A 212 -4.03 -2.31 12.76
N PHE A 213 -3.06 -1.73 12.05
CA PHE A 213 -2.41 -0.47 12.41
C PHE A 213 -3.43 0.66 12.48
N SER A 214 -4.25 0.80 11.43
CA SER A 214 -5.30 1.83 11.39
C SER A 214 -6.33 1.61 12.50
N ALA A 215 -6.85 0.39 12.67
CA ALA A 215 -7.83 0.09 13.72
C ALA A 215 -7.28 0.29 15.15
N ALA A 216 -6.00 -0.02 15.38
CA ALA A 216 -5.36 0.20 16.67
C ALA A 216 -5.23 1.70 16.99
N ILE A 217 -4.89 2.53 15.99
CA ILE A 217 -4.88 4.00 16.13
C ILE A 217 -6.27 4.52 16.47
N ASP A 218 -7.29 4.09 15.72
CA ASP A 218 -8.67 4.57 15.91
C ASP A 218 -9.22 4.25 17.30
N LEU A 219 -8.75 3.15 17.91
CA LEU A 219 -9.13 2.72 19.27
C LEU A 219 -8.16 3.19 20.36
N ASN A 220 -7.10 3.94 20.01
CA ASN A 220 -6.04 4.39 20.91
C ASN A 220 -5.23 3.24 21.58
N HIS A 221 -5.11 2.09 20.91
CA HIS A 221 -4.25 0.97 21.32
C HIS A 221 -2.80 1.24 20.87
N TRP A 222 -2.12 2.15 21.56
CA TRP A 222 -0.83 2.71 21.13
C TRP A 222 0.29 1.68 21.08
N THR A 223 0.34 0.76 22.03
CA THR A 223 1.39 -0.26 22.10
C THR A 223 1.33 -1.22 20.92
N GLU A 224 0.14 -1.72 20.57
CA GLU A 224 -0.05 -2.52 19.37
C GLU A 224 0.19 -1.70 18.09
N ALA A 225 -0.31 -0.46 18.03
CA ALA A 225 -0.12 0.41 16.88
C ALA A 225 1.37 0.68 16.60
N LYS A 226 2.18 0.88 17.65
CA LYS A 226 3.64 1.01 17.54
C LYS A 226 4.26 -0.19 16.84
N GLU A 227 3.97 -1.39 17.33
CA GLU A 227 4.54 -2.63 16.80
C GLU A 227 4.06 -2.93 15.38
N TYR A 228 2.80 -2.63 15.07
CA TYR A 228 2.28 -2.78 13.71
C TYR A 228 2.93 -1.78 12.74
N GLY A 229 3.05 -0.51 13.14
CA GLY A 229 3.69 0.53 12.33
C GLY A 229 5.14 0.19 11.97
N LYS A 230 5.95 -0.22 12.95
CA LYS A 230 7.36 -0.64 12.74
C LYS A 230 7.47 -1.75 11.69
N LYS A 231 6.64 -2.79 11.80
CA LYS A 231 6.62 -3.92 10.85
C LYS A 231 6.11 -3.51 9.46
N LEU A 232 5.08 -2.66 9.42
CA LEU A 232 4.45 -2.23 8.18
C LEU A 232 5.40 -1.37 7.34
N ILE A 233 6.16 -0.47 7.97
CA ILE A 233 7.16 0.38 7.30
C ILE A 233 8.16 -0.48 6.50
N LEU A 234 8.62 -1.60 7.07
CA LEU A 234 9.55 -2.49 6.38
C LEU A 234 8.95 -3.09 5.09
N GLY A 235 7.70 -3.56 5.16
CA GLY A 235 6.98 -4.10 4.01
C GLY A 235 6.64 -3.04 2.96
N GLN A 236 6.19 -1.86 3.39
CA GLN A 236 5.91 -0.73 2.50
C GLN A 236 7.17 -0.25 1.78
N LYS A 237 8.31 -0.14 2.48
CA LYS A 237 9.60 0.20 1.84
C LYS A 237 9.99 -0.82 0.76
N LYS A 238 9.74 -2.12 1.00
CA LYS A 238 10.02 -3.16 0.00
C LYS A 238 9.19 -3.00 -1.27
N TYR A 239 7.89 -2.72 -1.16
CA TYR A 239 6.98 -2.77 -2.31
C TYR A 239 6.64 -1.42 -2.93
N TYR A 240 6.57 -0.35 -2.13
CA TYR A 240 6.40 1.01 -2.65
C TYR A 240 7.73 1.71 -2.96
N GLY A 241 8.84 1.22 -2.42
CA GLY A 241 10.12 1.90 -2.44
C GLY A 241 10.22 3.01 -1.39
N ASP A 242 11.27 3.82 -1.48
CA ASP A 242 11.56 4.84 -0.46
C ASP A 242 10.70 6.11 -0.59
N ILE A 243 10.04 6.34 -1.74
CA ILE A 243 9.31 7.59 -2.02
C ILE A 243 7.87 7.27 -2.42
N HIS A 244 6.99 7.17 -1.42
CA HIS A 244 5.57 6.93 -1.63
C HIS A 244 4.70 7.62 -0.57
N PRO A 245 3.59 8.29 -0.94
CA PRO A 245 2.74 9.02 0.01
C PRO A 245 2.21 8.16 1.18
N LEU A 246 1.80 6.91 0.92
CA LEU A 246 1.32 6.00 1.98
C LEU A 246 2.44 5.62 2.97
N LEU A 247 3.67 5.42 2.49
CA LEU A 247 4.81 5.19 3.38
C LEU A 247 5.08 6.42 4.26
N GLY A 248 5.06 7.62 3.65
CA GLY A 248 5.20 8.87 4.39
C GLY A 248 4.14 9.02 5.49
N GLN A 249 2.89 8.66 5.20
CA GLN A 249 1.82 8.69 6.18
C GLN A 249 2.04 7.68 7.33
N THR A 250 2.41 6.45 7.01
CA THR A 250 2.71 5.43 8.03
C THR A 250 3.86 5.88 8.93
N LEU A 251 4.95 6.40 8.35
CA LEU A 251 6.07 6.97 9.10
C LEU A 251 5.61 8.09 10.05
N LEU A 252 4.83 9.06 9.57
CA LEU A 252 4.33 10.17 10.42
C LEU A 252 3.44 9.67 11.56
N LYS A 253 2.55 8.70 11.29
CA LYS A 253 1.69 8.10 12.32
C LYS A 253 2.54 7.34 13.35
N THR A 254 3.52 6.55 12.91
CA THR A 254 4.42 5.79 13.80
C THR A 254 5.28 6.72 14.66
N VAL A 255 5.83 7.80 14.10
CA VAL A 255 6.57 8.81 14.88
C VAL A 255 5.68 9.43 15.95
N LYS A 256 4.45 9.84 15.60
CA LYS A 256 3.49 10.37 16.60
C LYS A 256 3.27 9.40 17.76
N ILE A 257 3.07 8.12 17.46
CA ILE A 257 2.86 7.09 18.49
C ILE A 257 4.10 6.94 19.38
N LEU A 258 5.29 6.88 18.77
CA LEU A 258 6.55 6.76 19.51
C LEU A 258 6.80 7.92 20.48
N LEU A 259 6.49 9.15 20.05
CA LEU A 259 6.60 10.33 20.90
C LEU A 259 5.58 10.33 22.05
N LEU A 260 4.41 9.72 21.86
CA LEU A 260 3.35 9.65 22.89
C LEU A 260 3.65 8.66 24.01
N GLU A 261 4.38 7.57 23.73
CA GLU A 261 4.68 6.54 24.74
C GLU A 261 5.84 6.93 25.69
N GLU A 262 6.46 8.11 25.52
CA GLU A 262 7.52 8.66 26.37
C GLU A 262 8.63 7.63 26.75
N ASN A 263 9.17 6.92 25.75
CA ASN A 263 10.24 5.96 25.98
C ASN A 263 11.63 6.58 25.75
N GLU A 264 12.48 6.53 26.77
CA GLU A 264 13.82 7.14 26.78
C GLU A 264 14.93 6.24 26.22
N GLU A 265 14.59 5.06 25.66
CA GLU A 265 15.58 4.18 25.04
C GLU A 265 16.27 4.86 23.84
N GLU A 266 17.60 4.87 23.83
CA GLU A 266 18.41 5.51 22.78
C GLU A 266 18.06 5.02 21.38
N TYR A 267 17.81 3.71 21.24
CA TYR A 267 17.38 3.11 19.97
C TYR A 267 16.04 3.67 19.47
N GLU A 268 15.08 3.92 20.37
CA GLU A 268 13.80 4.50 19.95
C GLU A 268 13.94 5.97 19.53
N ARG A 269 14.83 6.74 20.18
CA ARG A 269 15.19 8.10 19.74
C ARG A 269 15.81 8.10 18.33
N GLU A 270 16.80 7.23 18.08
CA GLU A 270 17.42 7.12 16.76
C GLU A 270 16.40 6.74 15.67
N MET A 271 15.50 5.81 15.99
CA MET A 271 14.43 5.40 15.09
C MET A 271 13.44 6.53 14.82
N VAL A 272 13.02 7.29 15.84
CA VAL A 272 12.16 8.48 15.69
C VAL A 272 12.81 9.46 14.72
N GLN A 273 14.09 9.79 14.92
CA GLN A 273 14.84 10.70 14.05
C GLN A 273 14.90 10.17 12.61
N SER A 274 15.26 8.90 12.43
CA SER A 274 15.32 8.28 11.10
C SER A 274 13.97 8.30 10.38
N TYR A 275 12.88 8.01 11.10
CA TYR A 275 11.55 7.96 10.52
C TYR A 275 11.02 9.35 10.17
N ILE A 276 11.22 10.37 11.01
CA ILE A 276 10.74 11.72 10.71
C ILE A 276 11.52 12.35 9.56
N GLU A 277 12.84 12.13 9.46
CA GLU A 277 13.64 12.59 8.31
C GLU A 277 13.22 11.89 7.00
N HIS A 278 12.88 10.60 7.06
CA HIS A 278 12.36 9.89 5.90
C HIS A 278 10.98 10.42 5.50
N ALA A 279 10.07 10.58 6.46
CA ALA A 279 8.76 11.17 6.22
C ALA A 279 8.85 12.58 5.63
N GLU A 280 9.74 13.42 6.16
CA GLU A 280 9.97 14.78 5.67
C GLU A 280 10.37 14.78 4.19
N ARG A 281 11.33 13.93 3.84
CA ARG A 281 11.81 13.77 2.45
C ARG A 281 10.67 13.34 1.51
N ILE A 282 9.87 12.35 1.93
CA ILE A 282 8.72 11.90 1.15
C ILE A 282 7.74 13.05 0.96
N VAL A 283 7.39 13.78 2.03
CA VAL A 283 6.42 14.87 1.95
C VAL A 283 6.92 16.01 1.06
N LYS A 284 8.20 16.39 1.17
CA LYS A 284 8.82 17.41 0.29
C LYS A 284 8.75 17.04 -1.19
N ILE A 285 8.98 15.77 -1.52
CA ILE A 285 8.93 15.30 -2.91
C ILE A 285 7.48 15.17 -3.39
N CYS A 286 6.65 14.44 -2.63
CA CYS A 286 5.30 14.06 -3.03
C CYS A 286 4.25 15.16 -2.91
N TYR A 287 4.44 16.15 -2.03
CA TYR A 287 3.49 17.25 -1.79
C TYR A 287 4.13 18.63 -2.00
N GLY A 288 5.39 18.79 -1.58
CA GLY A 288 6.09 20.08 -1.59
C GLY A 288 6.02 20.80 -0.25
N GLU A 289 6.96 21.72 -0.03
CA GLU A 289 7.10 22.47 1.24
C GLU A 289 5.97 23.47 1.49
N GLU A 290 5.29 23.91 0.43
CA GLU A 290 4.17 24.84 0.56
C GLU A 290 2.85 24.17 1.00
N HIS A 291 2.79 22.83 0.96
CA HIS A 291 1.59 22.06 1.26
C HIS A 291 1.29 22.04 2.76
N ASN A 292 0.00 22.11 3.13
CA ASN A 292 -0.44 22.10 4.53
C ASN A 292 0.06 20.88 5.31
N ILE A 293 0.15 19.70 4.67
CA ILE A 293 0.72 18.51 5.32
C ILE A 293 2.15 18.72 5.81
N TYR A 294 2.97 19.49 5.07
CA TYR A 294 4.33 19.81 5.48
C TYR A 294 4.32 20.79 6.64
N LYS A 295 3.62 21.92 6.46
CA LYS A 295 3.60 23.03 7.43
C LYS A 295 2.93 22.69 8.75
N ASP A 296 1.79 21.99 8.69
CA ASP A 296 0.90 21.80 9.85
C ASP A 296 1.15 20.46 10.55
N HIS A 297 1.82 19.50 9.91
CA HIS A 297 2.08 18.18 10.48
C HIS A 297 3.55 17.81 10.55
N VAL A 298 4.33 18.01 9.48
CA VAL A 298 5.74 17.59 9.48
C VAL A 298 6.61 18.52 10.33
N ILE A 299 6.51 19.85 10.14
CA ILE A 299 7.32 20.82 10.90
C ILE A 299 7.12 20.67 12.42
N PRO A 300 5.88 20.65 12.97
CA PRO A 300 5.69 20.49 14.41
C PRO A 300 6.22 19.15 14.95
N LEU A 301 6.15 18.09 14.14
CA LEU A 301 6.69 16.78 14.51
C LEU A 301 8.22 16.77 14.53
N LEU A 302 8.87 17.44 13.59
CA LEU A 302 10.33 17.61 13.59
C LEU A 302 10.80 18.35 14.83
N ASP A 303 10.14 19.46 15.19
CA ASP A 303 10.49 20.23 16.39
C ASP A 303 10.33 19.40 17.68
N ASN A 304 9.27 18.59 17.76
CA ASN A 304 9.06 17.67 18.87
C ASN A 304 10.11 16.56 18.91
N ALA A 305 10.46 15.96 17.76
CA ALA A 305 11.46 14.91 17.67
C ALA A 305 12.88 15.40 18.02
N LEU A 306 13.21 16.65 17.71
CA LEU A 306 14.49 17.27 18.13
C LEU A 306 14.56 17.54 19.63
N SER A 307 13.41 17.58 20.29
CA SER A 307 13.27 17.83 21.73
C SER A 307 13.07 16.54 22.54
N PHE A 308 12.97 15.38 21.87
CA PHE A 308 12.70 14.05 22.42
C PHE A 308 14.00 13.28 22.71
#